data_AF-A0A451BG86-F1
#
_entry.id   AF-A0A451BG86-F1
#
_cell.length_a   1.000
_cell.length_b   1.000
_cell.length_c   1.000
_cell.angle_alpha   90.00
_cell.angle_beta   90.00
_cell.angle_gamma   90.00
#
_symmetry.space_group_name_H-M   'P 1'
#
loop_
_entity.id
_entity.type
_entity.pdbx_description
1 polymer ?
#
loop_
_entity_poly.entity_id
_entity_poly.type
_entity_poly.pdbx_seq_one_letter_code
_entity_poly.pdbx_strand_id
1 'polypeptide(L)'
;MVDIERIEYEELSGDYAIFNNQKLLEECSRLYSAHYGYWSHESSHSPSKRIKLSANRIRDWLETGNADLCMARLEGKLIAYAIVIRSKQRISINSKKESGNISWVTQLVVHEDYRNQGIAKDLLFSIWSFSNDLVWGLITANPYAIRALEKATRRRCSPERIKRNKDKLRNIAIKDLSYYKIGKSTPIKVGEKTSKINTEFFVDHSQVPEMMEKASANGIPWELGNLDEGWEWFAFTFGDQDQMELANEEIKGMVRASAQIAKQAYSRMLLNKDHKWSRGTPQEVEFIVKNCGLTKGARVLDVGCGLGRHAMELARKNLNVVGIDYVLGFIQKAEREAQKENLQTVEFIVGDAREGISSDTEWESNYDAVICLYDVIGSFIDDTENKKILETIAKSMKQNAKAVITVMNHQLTEKRAWQKDHVFSFESEPNRLRDLKPSGIMETNGNIFDPEYYLVDKDTHIVYRREQFTGTKEKKLSKELIVMDKRYTEAEITTLCQEAGLNVESVKYVNTGKWNDSLDSSEAKEIMVICTKR
;
A
#
# COMPACT_ATOMS: atom_id res chain seq x y z
N MET A 1 -7.53 19.39 -16.42
CA MET A 1 -7.68 18.41 -15.33
C MET A 1 -6.39 17.63 -15.27
N VAL A 2 -5.78 17.51 -14.09
CA VAL A 2 -4.59 16.65 -13.92
C VAL A 2 -5.07 15.21 -14.08
N ASP A 3 -4.30 14.40 -14.81
CA ASP A 3 -4.53 12.96 -14.88
C ASP A 3 -4.16 12.35 -13.53
N ILE A 4 -5.14 12.23 -12.64
CA ILE A 4 -4.97 11.74 -11.26
C ILE A 4 -4.38 10.32 -11.25
N GLU A 5 -4.48 9.58 -12.36
CA GLU A 5 -3.94 8.23 -12.50
C GLU A 5 -2.41 8.18 -12.52
N ARG A 6 -1.76 9.30 -12.86
CA ARG A 6 -0.28 9.41 -12.90
C ARG A 6 0.36 9.83 -11.59
N ILE A 7 -0.44 10.02 -10.54
CA ILE A 7 0.09 10.42 -9.24
C ILE A 7 0.57 9.19 -8.50
N GLU A 8 1.82 9.26 -8.05
CA GLU A 8 2.48 8.22 -7.26
C GLU A 8 2.48 8.62 -5.78
N TYR A 9 1.91 7.76 -4.94
CA TYR A 9 1.94 7.90 -3.50
C TYR A 9 3.09 7.08 -2.90
N GLU A 10 3.85 7.70 -1.98
CA GLU A 10 5.00 7.08 -1.34
C GLU A 10 4.97 7.30 0.18
N GLU A 11 5.47 6.35 0.95
CA GLU A 11 5.64 6.47 2.41
C GLU A 11 7.05 6.06 2.82
N LEU A 12 7.77 6.97 3.48
CA LEU A 12 9.09 6.75 4.05
C LEU A 12 9.02 6.87 5.58
N SER A 13 9.73 6.00 6.30
CA SER A 13 9.93 6.24 7.72
C SER A 13 10.76 7.50 7.94
N GLY A 14 10.58 8.18 9.07
CA GLY A 14 11.32 9.39 9.42
C GLY A 14 12.83 9.21 9.26
N ASP A 15 13.40 8.16 9.86
CA ASP A 15 14.82 7.83 9.73
C ASP A 15 15.27 7.72 8.28
N TYR A 16 14.48 7.07 7.42
CA TYR A 16 14.84 6.90 6.00
C TYR A 16 14.70 8.21 5.23
N ALA A 17 13.67 9.01 5.50
CA ALA A 17 13.49 10.34 4.93
C ALA A 17 14.61 11.31 5.34
N ILE A 18 15.29 11.07 6.48
CA ILE A 18 16.39 11.86 7.02
C ILE A 18 17.74 11.37 6.50
N PHE A 19 17.94 10.05 6.43
CA PHE A 19 19.21 9.41 6.10
C PHE A 19 19.61 9.69 4.65
N ASN A 20 20.68 10.44 4.46
CA ASN A 20 21.23 10.85 3.15
C ASN A 20 20.22 11.51 2.17
N ASN A 21 19.12 12.06 2.68
CA ASN A 21 18.00 12.58 1.88
C ASN A 21 17.79 14.11 2.04
N GLN A 22 18.88 14.89 2.12
CA GLN A 22 18.80 16.36 2.30
C GLN A 22 17.99 17.04 1.19
N LYS A 23 18.15 16.62 -0.08
CA LYS A 23 17.42 17.15 -1.23
C LYS A 23 15.89 17.00 -1.06
N LEU A 24 15.45 15.86 -0.52
CA LEU A 24 14.03 15.62 -0.28
C LEU A 24 13.45 16.59 0.76
N LEU A 25 14.18 16.84 1.86
CA LEU A 25 13.76 17.78 2.89
C LEU A 25 13.70 19.22 2.34
N GLU A 26 14.62 19.58 1.45
CA GLU A 26 14.61 20.87 0.74
C GLU A 26 13.42 20.99 -0.23
N GLU A 27 13.04 19.92 -0.93
CA GLU A 27 11.82 19.87 -1.74
C GLU A 27 10.57 20.13 -0.89
N CYS A 28 10.44 19.43 0.26
CA CYS A 28 9.32 19.61 1.18
C CYS A 28 9.27 21.05 1.74
N SER A 29 10.42 21.57 2.16
CA SER A 29 10.60 22.95 2.65
C SER A 29 10.19 23.98 1.61
N ARG A 30 10.61 23.80 0.35
CA ARG A 30 10.24 24.67 -0.78
C ARG A 30 8.74 24.62 -1.03
N LEU A 31 8.14 23.43 -1.07
CA LEU A 31 6.71 23.25 -1.28
C LEU A 31 5.89 23.94 -0.17
N TYR A 32 6.24 23.71 1.09
CA TYR A 32 5.61 24.39 2.23
C TYR A 32 5.73 25.91 2.08
N SER A 33 6.95 26.40 1.92
CA SER A 33 7.26 27.82 1.90
C SER A 33 6.64 28.58 0.72
N ALA A 34 6.29 27.87 -0.35
CA ALA A 34 5.65 28.41 -1.54
C ALA A 34 4.12 28.33 -1.47
N HIS A 35 3.55 27.29 -0.86
CA HIS A 35 2.11 27.02 -0.98
C HIS A 35 1.35 26.99 0.34
N TYR A 36 1.98 26.84 1.51
CA TYR A 36 1.25 26.61 2.77
C TYR A 36 0.27 27.73 3.14
N GLY A 37 0.74 28.98 3.15
CA GLY A 37 -0.11 30.13 3.48
C GLY A 37 0.67 31.40 3.82
N TYR A 38 -0.05 32.36 4.38
CA TYR A 38 0.45 33.67 4.80
C TYR A 38 0.23 33.87 6.29
N TRP A 39 1.11 34.63 6.94
CA TRP A 39 0.88 35.13 8.28
C TRP A 39 -0.27 36.14 8.26
N SER A 40 -1.16 36.04 9.24
CA SER A 40 -2.19 37.03 9.51
C SER A 40 -1.58 38.41 9.75
N HIS A 41 -2.39 39.45 9.52
CA HIS A 41 -2.05 40.83 9.87
C HIS A 41 -1.86 41.03 11.38
N GLU A 42 -2.49 40.19 12.21
CA GLU A 42 -2.34 40.20 13.67
C GLU A 42 -1.07 39.47 14.16
N SER A 43 -0.34 38.81 13.25
CA SER A 43 0.89 38.10 13.59
C SER A 43 1.97 39.08 14.04
N SER A 44 2.53 38.84 15.22
CA SER A 44 3.76 39.53 15.67
C SER A 44 4.99 39.16 14.84
N HIS A 45 4.89 38.11 14.03
CA HIS A 45 5.97 37.60 13.20
C HIS A 45 5.65 37.74 11.71
N SER A 46 6.40 38.61 11.03
CA SER A 46 6.33 38.80 9.57
C SER A 46 4.90 38.94 9.00
N PRO A 47 4.08 39.89 9.49
CA PRO A 47 2.68 40.03 9.08
C PRO A 47 2.52 40.11 7.55
N SER A 48 1.49 39.44 7.04
CA SER A 48 1.15 39.36 5.61
C SER A 48 2.22 38.76 4.70
N LYS A 49 3.32 38.23 5.24
CA LYS A 49 4.34 37.51 4.45
C LYS A 49 4.01 36.02 4.40
N ARG A 50 4.55 35.33 3.39
CA ARG A 50 4.47 33.87 3.30
C ARG A 50 5.09 33.22 4.53
N ILE A 51 4.41 32.21 5.05
CA ILE A 51 4.94 31.36 6.12
C ILE A 51 6.06 30.51 5.52
N LYS A 52 7.21 30.50 6.19
CA LYS A 52 8.41 29.76 5.75
C LYS A 52 8.73 28.65 6.74
N LEU A 53 9.22 27.54 6.21
CA LEU A 53 9.68 26.39 6.98
C LEU A 53 11.02 25.95 6.41
N SER A 54 12.01 25.71 7.28
CA SER A 54 13.33 25.25 6.86
C SER A 54 13.39 23.73 6.74
N ALA A 55 14.29 23.22 5.90
CA ALA A 55 14.55 21.78 5.79
C ALA A 55 15.00 21.17 7.12
N ASN A 56 15.79 21.90 7.91
CA ASN A 56 16.21 21.46 9.26
C ASN A 56 15.01 21.31 10.19
N ARG A 57 14.02 22.21 10.12
CA ARG A 57 12.83 22.07 10.96
C ARG A 57 12.01 20.83 10.61
N ILE A 58 11.93 20.49 9.31
CA ILE A 58 11.29 19.25 8.85
C ILE A 58 12.08 18.03 9.35
N ARG A 59 13.42 18.08 9.30
CA ARG A 59 14.31 17.05 9.87
C ARG A 59 13.99 16.80 11.35
N ASP A 60 13.96 17.86 12.16
CA ASP A 60 13.66 17.76 13.60
C ASP A 60 12.32 17.07 13.86
N TRP A 61 11.31 17.32 13.01
CA TRP A 61 9.99 16.70 13.15
C TRP A 61 10.00 15.21 12.83
N LEU A 62 10.78 14.81 11.82
CA LEU A 62 10.92 13.41 11.41
C LEU A 62 11.81 12.59 12.37
N GLU A 63 12.69 13.23 13.14
CA GLU A 63 13.57 12.57 14.13
C GLU A 63 12.84 12.04 15.37
N THR A 64 11.55 12.32 15.52
CA THR A 64 10.74 11.94 16.69
C THR A 64 10.50 10.42 16.86
N GLY A 65 11.13 9.58 16.04
CA GLY A 65 11.19 8.11 16.15
C GLY A 65 9.91 7.37 15.75
N ASN A 66 8.78 8.08 15.68
CA ASN A 66 7.45 7.58 15.35
C ASN A 66 6.79 8.37 14.20
N ALA A 67 7.58 9.16 13.47
CA ALA A 67 7.11 9.97 12.37
C ALA A 67 7.41 9.28 11.03
N ASP A 68 6.45 9.34 10.11
CA ASP A 68 6.55 8.90 8.73
C ASP A 68 6.31 10.11 7.79
N LEU A 69 7.04 10.17 6.69
CA LEU A 69 6.85 11.15 5.62
C LEU A 69 6.10 10.48 4.46
N CYS A 70 4.91 10.99 4.16
CA CYS A 70 4.07 10.51 3.08
C CYS A 70 4.03 11.56 1.97
N MET A 71 4.13 11.15 0.71
CA MET A 71 4.28 12.05 -0.43
C MET A 71 3.35 11.68 -1.56
N ALA A 72 3.00 12.68 -2.36
CA ALA A 72 2.41 12.50 -3.68
C ALA A 72 3.32 13.16 -4.72
N ARG A 73 3.69 12.41 -5.74
CA ARG A 73 4.51 12.86 -6.86
C ARG A 73 3.73 12.75 -8.17
N LEU A 74 3.94 13.71 -9.07
CA LEU A 74 3.47 13.64 -10.44
C LEU A 74 4.69 13.76 -11.35
N GLU A 75 4.96 12.73 -12.14
CA GLU A 75 6.12 12.67 -13.05
C GLU A 75 7.43 13.00 -12.30
N GLY A 76 7.60 12.41 -11.11
CA GLY A 76 8.75 12.63 -10.21
C GLY A 76 8.74 13.93 -9.40
N LYS A 77 7.88 14.91 -9.72
CA LYS A 77 7.79 16.18 -9.00
C LYS A 77 6.92 16.04 -7.74
N LEU A 78 7.42 16.49 -6.59
CA LEU A 78 6.66 16.55 -5.34
C LEU A 78 5.52 17.59 -5.45
N ILE A 79 4.27 17.13 -5.34
CA ILE A 79 3.07 17.99 -5.40
C ILE A 79 2.30 18.05 -4.07
N ALA A 80 2.50 17.06 -3.18
CA ALA A 80 1.99 17.10 -1.82
C ALA A 80 2.85 16.27 -0.87
N TYR A 81 2.81 16.61 0.42
CA TYR A 81 3.33 15.73 1.47
C TYR A 81 2.54 15.87 2.76
N ALA A 82 2.61 14.83 3.58
CA ALA A 82 2.12 14.79 4.94
C ALA A 82 3.19 14.24 5.89
N ILE A 83 3.27 14.77 7.10
CA ILE A 83 4.05 14.17 8.19
C ILE A 83 3.05 13.53 9.14
N VAL A 84 3.22 12.23 9.35
CA VAL A 84 2.32 11.40 10.14
C VAL A 84 3.06 10.94 11.38
N ILE A 85 2.52 11.16 12.57
CA ILE A 85 3.05 10.57 13.81
C ILE A 85 2.11 9.47 14.25
N ARG A 86 2.63 8.25 14.42
CA ARG A 86 1.86 7.11 14.93
C ARG A 86 2.45 6.63 16.25
N SER A 87 1.72 6.80 17.35
CA SER A 87 2.18 6.37 18.67
C SER A 87 1.25 5.30 19.26
N LYS A 88 1.83 4.21 19.80
CA LYS A 88 1.07 3.19 20.51
C LYS A 88 0.71 3.67 21.91
N GLN A 89 -0.58 3.70 22.21
CA GLN A 89 -1.11 4.25 23.45
C GLN A 89 -2.12 3.29 24.08
N ARG A 90 -2.19 3.32 25.42
CA ARG A 90 -3.26 2.66 26.16
C ARG A 90 -4.30 3.70 26.51
N ILE A 91 -5.43 3.68 25.81
CA ILE A 91 -6.52 4.65 26.01
C ILE A 91 -7.72 3.91 26.59
N SER A 92 -8.37 4.53 27.56
CA SER A 92 -9.73 4.10 27.89
C SER A 92 -10.73 4.80 26.99
N ILE A 93 -11.38 4.02 26.14
CA ILE A 93 -12.52 4.41 25.30
C ILE A 93 -13.76 3.72 25.89
N ASN A 94 -14.80 4.49 26.20
CA ASN A 94 -16.06 4.01 26.81
C ASN A 94 -15.86 3.08 28.02
N SER A 95 -14.97 3.47 28.94
CA SER A 95 -14.65 2.71 30.17
C SER A 95 -13.98 1.35 29.97
N LYS A 96 -13.70 0.93 28.72
CA LYS A 96 -12.83 -0.22 28.42
C LYS A 96 -11.41 0.27 28.19
N LYS A 97 -10.41 -0.42 28.77
CA LYS A 97 -8.99 -0.12 28.55
C LYS A 97 -8.55 -0.84 27.29
N GLU A 98 -8.37 -0.10 26.21
CA GLU A 98 -7.87 -0.62 24.95
C GLU A 98 -6.44 -0.14 24.70
N SER A 99 -5.70 -0.92 23.92
CA SER A 99 -4.32 -0.61 23.53
C SER A 99 -4.28 -0.62 22.01
N GLY A 100 -3.83 0.47 21.42
CA GLY A 100 -3.79 0.63 19.98
C GLY A 100 -3.10 1.92 19.59
N ASN A 101 -3.08 2.22 18.30
CA ASN A 101 -2.35 3.36 17.78
C ASN A 101 -3.20 4.64 17.87
N ILE A 102 -2.52 5.76 18.01
CA ILE A 102 -3.04 7.08 17.73
C ILE A 102 -2.22 7.66 16.60
N SER A 103 -2.90 8.12 15.57
CA SER A 103 -2.27 8.71 14.40
C SER A 103 -2.59 10.19 14.28
N TRP A 104 -1.56 10.98 14.02
CA TRP A 104 -1.63 12.42 13.82
C TRP A 104 -1.08 12.76 12.46
N VAL A 105 -1.76 13.60 11.70
CA VAL A 105 -1.09 14.33 10.62
C VAL A 105 -0.76 15.71 11.14
N THR A 106 0.54 15.95 11.29
CA THR A 106 1.08 17.16 11.92
C THR A 106 1.44 18.22 10.91
N GLN A 107 1.55 17.82 9.65
CA GLN A 107 1.77 18.70 8.53
C GLN A 107 1.07 18.09 7.32
N LEU A 108 0.30 18.89 6.60
CA LEU A 108 -0.29 18.51 5.31
C LEU A 108 -0.15 19.68 4.34
N VAL A 109 0.57 19.48 3.25
CA VAL A 109 0.82 20.51 2.23
C VAL A 109 0.44 19.96 0.87
N VAL A 110 -0.36 20.72 0.14
CA VAL A 110 -0.67 20.47 -1.27
C VAL A 110 -0.36 21.72 -2.06
N HIS A 111 0.37 21.54 -3.15
CA HIS A 111 0.67 22.57 -4.14
C HIS A 111 -0.63 23.25 -4.60
N GLU A 112 -0.64 24.57 -4.72
CA GLU A 112 -1.87 25.34 -4.92
C GLU A 112 -2.63 24.98 -6.21
N ASP A 113 -1.91 24.78 -7.32
CA ASP A 113 -2.47 24.32 -8.60
C ASP A 113 -3.17 22.96 -8.54
N TYR A 114 -2.87 22.15 -7.52
CA TYR A 114 -3.38 20.79 -7.34
C TYR A 114 -4.44 20.70 -6.22
N ARG A 115 -4.80 21.83 -5.61
CA ARG A 115 -5.88 21.89 -4.61
C ARG A 115 -7.23 21.63 -5.26
N ASN A 116 -8.17 21.15 -4.46
CA ASN A 116 -9.53 20.78 -4.90
C ASN A 116 -9.58 19.64 -5.94
N GLN A 117 -8.48 18.90 -6.12
CA GLN A 117 -8.40 17.74 -7.03
C GLN A 117 -8.28 16.40 -6.28
N GLY A 118 -8.63 16.36 -4.99
CA GLY A 118 -8.61 15.12 -4.20
C GLY A 118 -7.26 14.72 -3.61
N ILE A 119 -6.15 15.35 -4.00
CA ILE A 119 -4.77 15.00 -3.58
C ILE A 119 -4.61 14.82 -2.07
N ALA A 120 -5.07 15.78 -1.26
CA ALA A 120 -5.00 15.68 0.19
C ALA A 120 -5.76 14.46 0.73
N LYS A 121 -6.95 14.20 0.19
CA LYS A 121 -7.81 13.07 0.57
C LYS A 121 -7.15 11.76 0.18
N ASP A 122 -6.61 11.65 -1.03
CA ASP A 122 -5.96 10.45 -1.52
C ASP A 122 -4.63 10.15 -0.79
N LEU A 123 -3.87 11.20 -0.45
CA LEU A 123 -2.71 11.08 0.42
C LEU A 123 -3.12 10.57 1.82
N LEU A 124 -4.20 11.09 2.41
CA LEU A 124 -4.70 10.56 3.68
C LEU A 124 -5.29 9.15 3.54
N PHE A 125 -5.88 8.78 2.40
CA PHE A 125 -6.28 7.40 2.13
C PHE A 125 -5.07 6.46 2.11
N SER A 126 -3.97 6.85 1.47
CA SER A 126 -2.75 6.04 1.41
C SER A 126 -2.14 5.80 2.81
N ILE A 127 -2.44 6.67 3.78
CA ILE A 127 -1.97 6.62 5.17
C ILE A 127 -2.95 5.89 6.10
N TRP A 128 -4.24 6.25 6.06
CA TRP A 128 -5.23 5.90 7.09
C TRP A 128 -6.34 4.97 6.62
N SER A 129 -6.57 4.79 5.31
CA SER A 129 -7.73 4.11 4.70
C SER A 129 -8.37 3.03 5.60
N PHE A 130 -7.80 1.83 5.67
CA PHE A 130 -8.30 0.76 6.53
C PHE A 130 -7.47 0.58 7.79
N SER A 131 -6.73 1.60 8.23
CA SER A 131 -6.02 1.53 9.51
C SER A 131 -6.99 1.20 10.64
N ASN A 132 -6.51 0.44 11.63
CA ASN A 132 -7.27 0.09 12.83
C ASN A 132 -6.76 0.89 14.04
N ASP A 133 -6.35 2.14 13.80
CA ASP A 133 -5.96 3.03 14.87
C ASP A 133 -7.18 3.31 15.77
N LEU A 134 -6.93 3.59 17.05
CA LEU A 134 -8.01 3.93 17.97
C LEU A 134 -8.50 5.36 17.75
N VAL A 135 -7.59 6.23 17.28
CA VAL A 135 -7.82 7.66 17.15
C VAL A 135 -7.01 8.21 15.98
N TRP A 136 -7.63 9.04 15.15
CA TRP A 136 -6.98 9.83 14.10
C TRP A 136 -7.21 11.31 14.34
N GLY A 137 -6.17 12.12 14.19
CA GLY A 137 -6.20 13.54 14.56
C GLY A 137 -5.50 14.47 13.58
N LEU A 138 -6.02 15.70 13.55
CA LEU A 138 -5.45 16.86 12.89
C LEU A 138 -5.56 18.08 13.83
N ILE A 139 -4.54 18.93 13.81
CA ILE A 139 -4.63 20.31 14.26
C ILE A 139 -4.42 21.18 13.02
N THR A 140 -5.43 21.95 12.64
CA THR A 140 -5.39 22.71 11.39
C THR A 140 -6.39 23.85 11.36
N ALA A 141 -6.04 24.93 10.65
CA ALA A 141 -6.97 25.99 10.25
C ALA A 141 -7.70 25.70 8.92
N ASN A 142 -7.41 24.58 8.24
CA ASN A 142 -7.98 24.27 6.94
C ASN A 142 -9.17 23.29 7.05
N PRO A 143 -10.41 23.70 6.74
CA PRO A 143 -11.58 22.83 6.88
C PRO A 143 -11.59 21.67 5.89
N TYR A 144 -10.92 21.79 4.73
CA TYR A 144 -10.81 20.70 3.76
C TYR A 144 -9.90 19.57 4.24
N ALA A 145 -8.87 19.88 5.03
CA ALA A 145 -8.05 18.85 5.67
C ALA A 145 -8.88 18.01 6.65
N ILE A 146 -9.81 18.64 7.37
CA ILE A 146 -10.75 17.95 8.27
C ILE A 146 -11.72 17.09 7.47
N ARG A 147 -12.29 17.60 6.36
CA ARG A 147 -13.12 16.76 5.49
C ARG A 147 -12.34 15.59 4.89
N ALA A 148 -11.05 15.77 4.59
CA ALA A 148 -10.19 14.69 4.15
C ALA A 148 -9.95 13.65 5.25
N LEU A 149 -9.71 14.06 6.51
CA LEU A 149 -9.67 13.16 7.67
C LEU A 149 -10.97 12.37 7.81
N GLU A 150 -12.11 13.05 7.80
CA GLU A 150 -13.41 12.40 7.98
C GLU A 150 -13.69 11.35 6.92
N LYS A 151 -13.34 11.64 5.66
CA LYS A 151 -13.46 10.69 4.54
C LYS A 151 -12.47 9.53 4.68
N ALA A 152 -11.21 9.83 5.00
CA ALA A 152 -10.15 8.85 5.18
C ALA A 152 -10.45 7.84 6.28
N THR A 153 -11.10 8.27 7.36
CA THR A 153 -11.47 7.39 8.48
C THR A 153 -12.93 6.96 8.43
N ARG A 154 -13.69 7.43 7.44
CA ARG A 154 -15.14 7.24 7.26
C ARG A 154 -15.94 7.65 8.48
N ARG A 155 -15.50 8.65 9.24
CA ARG A 155 -16.10 9.05 10.52
C ARG A 155 -16.15 10.56 10.62
N ARG A 156 -17.15 11.09 11.33
CA ARG A 156 -17.27 12.53 11.54
C ARG A 156 -16.51 12.99 12.78
N CYS A 157 -15.92 14.18 12.69
CA CYS A 157 -15.34 14.83 13.84
C CYS A 157 -16.46 15.35 14.74
N SER A 158 -16.71 14.66 15.85
CA SER A 158 -17.75 15.03 16.82
C SER A 158 -17.15 15.79 18.01
N PRO A 159 -17.51 17.07 18.22
CA PRO A 159 -17.09 17.83 19.41
C PRO A 159 -17.43 17.13 20.72
N GLU A 160 -18.62 16.52 20.82
CA GLU A 160 -19.05 15.78 22.01
C GLU A 160 -18.13 14.60 22.29
N ARG A 161 -17.75 13.85 21.26
CA ARG A 161 -16.82 12.72 21.39
C ARG A 161 -15.43 13.20 21.81
N ILE A 162 -14.95 14.29 21.23
CA ILE A 162 -13.66 14.92 21.56
C ILE A 162 -13.67 15.41 23.01
N LYS A 163 -14.76 16.02 23.48
CA LYS A 163 -14.93 16.53 24.85
C LYS A 163 -14.65 15.47 25.90
N ARG A 164 -15.10 14.23 25.66
CA ARG A 164 -14.90 13.07 26.56
C ARG A 164 -13.42 12.66 26.70
N ASN A 165 -12.56 13.02 25.75
CA ASN A 165 -11.16 12.62 25.72
C ASN A 165 -10.15 13.79 25.68
N LYS A 166 -10.62 15.04 25.74
CA LYS A 166 -9.80 16.25 25.48
C LYS A 166 -8.49 16.27 26.27
N ASP A 167 -8.50 15.90 27.55
CA ASP A 167 -7.31 15.95 28.40
C ASP A 167 -6.29 14.87 28.03
N LYS A 168 -6.76 13.69 27.65
CA LYS A 168 -5.90 12.61 27.15
C LYS A 168 -5.29 13.02 25.82
N LEU A 169 -6.11 13.50 24.88
CA LEU A 169 -5.66 13.95 23.57
C LEU A 169 -4.64 15.08 23.69
N ARG A 170 -4.85 16.04 24.61
CA ARG A 170 -3.87 17.07 24.94
C ARG A 170 -2.57 16.48 25.48
N ASN A 171 -2.63 15.56 26.43
CA ASN A 171 -1.42 14.95 26.99
C ASN A 171 -0.61 14.18 25.93
N ILE A 172 -1.31 13.54 24.99
CA ILE A 172 -0.70 12.90 23.84
C ILE A 172 -0.09 13.95 22.92
N ALA A 173 -0.80 15.03 22.59
CA ALA A 173 -0.27 16.14 21.81
C ALA A 173 0.99 16.75 22.44
N ILE A 174 1.02 16.97 23.77
CA ILE A 174 2.22 17.47 24.47
C ILE A 174 3.42 16.54 24.27
N LYS A 175 3.19 15.22 24.25
CA LYS A 175 4.23 14.20 24.08
C LYS A 175 4.67 14.09 22.62
N ASP A 176 3.72 13.95 21.72
CA ASP A 176 3.95 13.59 20.31
C ASP A 176 4.26 14.84 19.46
N LEU A 177 3.80 16.03 19.89
CA LEU A 177 3.91 17.31 19.21
C LEU A 177 4.74 18.32 20.01
N SER A 178 5.81 17.87 20.67
CA SER A 178 6.65 18.69 21.55
C SER A 178 7.24 19.95 20.88
N TYR A 179 7.26 19.99 19.55
CA TYR A 179 7.71 21.14 18.74
C TYR A 179 6.61 22.18 18.46
N TYR A 180 5.35 21.82 18.65
CA TYR A 180 4.27 22.79 18.81
C TYR A 180 4.33 23.33 20.25
N LYS A 181 4.04 24.62 20.47
CA LYS A 181 3.98 25.21 21.82
C LYS A 181 2.74 24.77 22.61
N ILE A 182 2.39 23.48 22.50
CA ILE A 182 1.26 22.87 23.18
C ILE A 182 1.76 22.36 24.53
N GLY A 183 1.27 22.99 25.60
CA GLY A 183 1.52 22.63 26.98
C GLY A 183 0.22 22.37 27.75
N LYS A 184 0.35 22.07 29.04
CA LYS A 184 -0.82 21.86 29.92
C LYS A 184 -1.67 23.13 30.08
N SER A 185 -1.07 24.31 29.94
CA SER A 185 -1.74 25.60 30.00
C SER A 185 -2.36 26.04 28.68
N THR A 186 -2.08 25.34 27.56
CA THR A 186 -2.60 25.72 26.25
C THR A 186 -4.14 25.71 26.26
N PRO A 187 -4.79 26.85 25.92
CA PRO A 187 -6.24 26.94 25.90
C PRO A 187 -6.86 25.97 24.88
N ILE A 188 -7.85 25.20 25.34
CA ILE A 188 -8.66 24.31 24.50
C ILE A 188 -10.14 24.60 24.78
N LYS A 189 -10.91 24.90 23.72
CA LYS A 189 -12.36 25.12 23.78
C LYS A 189 -13.08 23.99 23.05
N VAL A 190 -13.60 23.03 23.82
CA VAL A 190 -14.41 21.91 23.30
C VAL A 190 -15.77 21.89 24.00
N GLY A 191 -16.83 22.04 23.21
CA GLY A 191 -18.23 22.09 23.64
C GLY A 191 -19.11 21.21 22.76
N GLU A 192 -20.39 21.56 22.61
CA GLU A 192 -21.34 20.83 21.75
C GLU A 192 -21.12 21.11 20.27
N LYS A 193 -20.84 22.37 19.91
CA LYS A 193 -20.61 22.82 18.53
C LYS A 193 -19.29 23.57 18.35
N THR A 194 -18.28 23.21 19.14
CA THR A 194 -16.95 23.82 19.07
C THR A 194 -15.88 22.82 19.44
N SER A 195 -14.78 22.78 18.69
CA SER A 195 -13.56 22.05 19.06
C SER A 195 -12.34 22.73 18.49
N LYS A 196 -11.67 23.56 19.31
CA LYS A 196 -10.48 24.32 18.90
C LYS A 196 -9.43 24.40 20.00
N ILE A 197 -8.18 24.55 19.59
CA ILE A 197 -7.00 24.71 20.43
C ILE A 197 -6.24 25.98 20.01
N ASN A 198 -5.76 26.75 20.97
CA ASN A 198 -4.96 27.93 20.68
C ASN A 198 -3.49 27.51 20.51
N THR A 199 -3.03 27.38 19.27
CA THR A 199 -1.63 27.01 18.97
C THR A 199 -0.71 28.22 18.90
N GLU A 200 -1.25 29.44 19.04
CA GLU A 200 -0.56 30.70 18.79
C GLU A 200 0.06 30.77 17.38
N PHE A 201 -0.53 30.02 16.44
CA PHE A 201 -0.11 29.98 15.05
C PHE A 201 -1.05 30.85 14.21
N PHE A 202 -0.66 32.10 14.01
CA PHE A 202 -1.46 33.15 13.36
C PHE A 202 -1.44 33.05 11.83
N VAL A 203 -1.90 31.93 11.28
CA VAL A 203 -2.14 31.79 9.83
C VAL A 203 -3.33 32.64 9.42
N ASP A 204 -3.27 33.26 8.25
CA ASP A 204 -4.35 34.09 7.72
C ASP A 204 -5.64 33.29 7.56
N HIS A 205 -6.68 33.68 8.31
CA HIS A 205 -8.01 33.07 8.26
C HIS A 205 -9.00 33.76 7.31
N SER A 206 -8.56 34.75 6.51
CA SER A 206 -9.43 35.54 5.64
C SER A 206 -10.35 34.72 4.72
N GLN A 207 -9.87 33.56 4.24
CA GLN A 207 -10.63 32.66 3.37
C GLN A 207 -11.42 31.57 4.11
N VAL A 208 -11.19 31.40 5.42
CA VAL A 208 -11.75 30.28 6.20
C VAL A 208 -13.30 30.29 6.20
N PRO A 209 -14.00 31.42 6.38
CA PRO A 209 -15.47 31.44 6.33
C PRO A 209 -16.04 30.89 5.01
N GLU A 210 -15.51 31.32 3.87
CA GLU A 210 -15.94 30.84 2.55
C GLU A 210 -15.61 29.34 2.37
N MET A 211 -14.43 28.92 2.83
CA MET A 211 -14.04 27.50 2.80
C MET A 211 -14.96 26.63 3.66
N MET A 212 -15.40 27.12 4.81
CA MET A 212 -16.36 26.44 5.69
C MET A 212 -17.72 26.28 5.03
N GLU A 213 -18.24 27.33 4.38
CA GLU A 213 -19.50 27.24 3.63
C GLU A 213 -19.43 26.16 2.55
N LYS A 214 -18.34 26.12 1.77
CA LYS A 214 -18.09 25.07 0.77
C LYS A 214 -17.94 23.69 1.42
N ALA A 215 -17.26 23.60 2.56
CA ALA A 215 -17.11 22.35 3.31
C ALA A 215 -18.43 21.87 3.95
N SER A 216 -19.42 22.74 4.06
CA SER A 216 -20.79 22.44 4.51
C SER A 216 -21.78 22.19 3.38
N ALA A 217 -21.35 22.25 2.13
CA ALA A 217 -22.19 21.95 0.98
C ALA A 217 -22.71 20.50 1.01
N ASN A 218 -23.76 20.23 0.23
CA ASN A 218 -24.39 18.91 0.10
C ASN A 218 -25.01 18.37 1.41
N GLY A 219 -25.44 19.26 2.30
CA GLY A 219 -26.15 18.91 3.53
C GLY A 219 -25.28 18.34 4.64
N ILE A 220 -23.94 18.47 4.55
CA ILE A 220 -23.01 17.98 5.58
C ILE A 220 -22.75 19.12 6.59
N PRO A 221 -23.21 19.05 7.85
CA PRO A 221 -23.03 20.15 8.80
C PRO A 221 -21.56 20.36 9.19
N TRP A 222 -21.22 21.59 9.59
CA TRP A 222 -19.96 21.92 10.24
C TRP A 222 -20.17 22.07 11.74
N GLU A 223 -19.58 21.18 12.54
CA GLU A 223 -19.83 21.10 13.98
C GLU A 223 -18.69 21.64 14.85
N LEU A 224 -17.53 21.95 14.26
CA LEU A 224 -16.34 22.33 15.03
C LEU A 224 -16.30 23.83 15.41
N GLY A 225 -17.29 24.60 14.97
CA GLY A 225 -17.41 26.04 15.23
C GLY A 225 -16.45 26.89 14.40
N ASN A 226 -16.44 28.20 14.67
CA ASN A 226 -15.56 29.17 14.01
C ASN A 226 -14.18 29.25 14.68
N LEU A 227 -13.17 29.68 13.92
CA LEU A 227 -11.83 29.97 14.42
C LEU A 227 -11.67 31.46 14.75
N ASP A 228 -10.90 31.70 15.80
CA ASP A 228 -10.35 33.03 16.11
C ASP A 228 -8.88 33.02 15.63
N GLU A 229 -8.27 34.18 15.40
CA GLU A 229 -6.85 34.30 15.05
C GLU A 229 -5.95 33.60 16.09
N GLY A 230 -4.97 32.84 15.60
CA GLY A 230 -4.07 32.01 16.43
C GLY A 230 -4.68 30.68 16.92
N TRP A 231 -5.97 30.41 16.65
CA TRP A 231 -6.62 29.14 16.96
C TRP A 231 -6.69 28.22 15.75
N GLU A 232 -6.58 26.92 16.02
CA GLU A 232 -6.77 25.86 15.03
C GLU A 232 -7.84 24.88 15.52
N TRP A 233 -8.51 24.20 14.59
CA TRP A 233 -9.47 23.18 14.96
C TRP A 233 -8.76 21.98 15.56
N PHE A 234 -9.33 21.49 16.66
CA PHE A 234 -8.84 20.30 17.36
C PHE A 234 -9.71 19.12 16.90
N ALA A 235 -9.35 18.53 15.76
CA ALA A 235 -10.21 17.61 15.02
C ALA A 235 -9.77 16.16 15.19
N PHE A 236 -10.68 15.28 15.63
CA PHE A 236 -10.41 13.85 15.79
C PHE A 236 -11.58 12.98 15.38
N THR A 237 -11.25 11.78 14.95
CA THR A 237 -12.18 10.66 14.79
C THR A 237 -11.67 9.47 15.59
N PHE A 238 -12.56 8.56 15.96
CA PHE A 238 -12.30 7.47 16.89
C PHE A 238 -12.78 6.14 16.32
N GLY A 239 -12.00 5.08 16.50
CA GLY A 239 -12.27 3.75 15.92
C GLY A 239 -13.63 3.17 16.29
N ASP A 240 -14.17 3.55 17.46
CA ASP A 240 -15.47 3.13 17.98
C ASP A 240 -16.67 3.90 17.42
N GLN A 241 -16.46 4.93 16.60
CA GLN A 241 -17.56 5.61 15.90
C GLN A 241 -18.03 4.79 14.70
N ASP A 242 -19.34 4.89 14.42
CA ASP A 242 -19.95 4.34 13.22
C ASP A 242 -19.30 4.90 11.95
N GLN A 243 -19.11 4.01 10.97
CA GLN A 243 -18.54 4.40 9.68
C GLN A 243 -19.63 4.89 8.73
N MET A 244 -19.47 6.09 8.20
CA MET A 244 -20.32 6.64 7.14
C MET A 244 -20.07 5.94 5.80
N GLU A 245 -21.07 6.00 4.92
CA GLU A 245 -20.90 5.64 3.51
C GLU A 245 -20.08 6.69 2.78
N LEU A 246 -19.28 6.22 1.83
CA LEU A 246 -18.55 7.05 0.88
C LEU A 246 -19.21 6.94 -0.48
N ALA A 247 -19.08 7.99 -1.29
CA ALA A 247 -19.49 7.92 -2.69
C ALA A 247 -18.59 6.92 -3.45
N ASN A 248 -19.12 6.30 -4.52
CA ASN A 248 -18.38 5.27 -5.27
C ASN A 248 -17.01 5.75 -5.75
N GLU A 249 -16.93 6.97 -6.28
CA GLU A 249 -15.66 7.59 -6.71
C GLU A 249 -14.64 7.78 -5.58
N GLU A 250 -15.12 8.00 -4.35
CA GLU A 250 -14.24 8.12 -3.19
C GLU A 250 -13.64 6.76 -2.79
N ILE A 251 -14.42 5.69 -2.91
CA ILE A 251 -13.95 4.33 -2.63
C ILE A 251 -12.98 3.88 -3.72
N LYS A 252 -13.28 4.16 -4.99
CA LYS A 252 -12.36 3.91 -6.11
C LYS A 252 -11.01 4.61 -5.89
N GLY A 253 -11.03 5.90 -5.50
CA GLY A 253 -9.82 6.64 -5.14
C GLY A 253 -9.06 6.06 -3.95
N MET A 254 -9.79 5.66 -2.89
CA MET A 254 -9.21 5.01 -1.71
C MET A 254 -8.48 3.70 -2.06
N VAL A 255 -9.13 2.85 -2.85
CA VAL A 255 -8.57 1.56 -3.29
C VAL A 255 -7.32 1.77 -4.14
N ARG A 256 -7.36 2.71 -5.10
CA ARG A 256 -6.22 3.07 -5.95
C ARG A 256 -5.01 3.55 -5.12
N ALA A 257 -5.25 4.46 -4.17
CA ALA A 257 -4.19 4.96 -3.28
C ALA A 257 -3.61 3.83 -2.40
N SER A 258 -4.46 2.91 -1.92
CA SER A 258 -4.04 1.76 -1.11
C SER A 258 -3.14 0.80 -1.90
N ALA A 259 -3.49 0.50 -3.15
CA ALA A 259 -2.75 -0.41 -4.03
C ALA A 259 -1.30 0.03 -4.26
N GLN A 260 -1.08 1.32 -4.51
CA GLN A 260 0.26 1.87 -4.72
C GLN A 260 1.15 1.69 -3.49
N ILE A 261 0.60 1.89 -2.28
CA ILE A 261 1.38 1.68 -1.05
C ILE A 261 1.53 0.20 -0.70
N ALA A 262 0.54 -0.65 -1.02
CA ALA A 262 0.62 -2.09 -0.79
C ALA A 262 1.84 -2.68 -1.49
N LYS A 263 2.11 -2.29 -2.74
CA LYS A 263 3.32 -2.67 -3.48
C LYS A 263 4.60 -2.32 -2.72
N GLN A 264 4.69 -1.11 -2.16
CA GLN A 264 5.83 -0.69 -1.36
C GLN A 264 5.93 -1.47 -0.03
N ALA A 265 4.81 -1.76 0.63
CA ALA A 265 4.76 -2.54 1.86
C ALA A 265 5.26 -3.97 1.64
N TYR A 266 4.87 -4.61 0.52
CA TYR A 266 5.37 -5.92 0.12
C TYR A 266 6.89 -5.96 0.00
N SER A 267 7.50 -4.92 -0.58
CA SER A 267 8.96 -4.84 -0.74
C SER A 267 9.73 -4.88 0.60
N ARG A 268 9.08 -4.41 1.69
CA ARG A 268 9.66 -4.30 3.02
C ARG A 268 9.34 -5.50 3.91
N MET A 269 8.45 -6.37 3.46
CA MET A 269 8.02 -7.54 4.19
C MET A 269 9.19 -8.50 4.40
N LEU A 270 9.40 -8.92 5.64
CA LEU A 270 10.39 -9.96 5.96
C LEU A 270 9.73 -11.33 5.77
N LEU A 271 9.72 -11.83 4.53
CA LEU A 271 9.47 -13.25 4.29
C LEU A 271 10.65 -14.05 4.86
N ASN A 272 10.43 -14.87 5.89
CA ASN A 272 11.46 -15.73 6.47
C ASN A 272 11.48 -17.09 5.75
N LYS A 273 12.66 -17.69 5.54
CA LYS A 273 12.81 -18.99 4.84
C LYS A 273 11.92 -20.13 5.41
N ASP A 274 11.54 -20.05 6.69
CA ASP A 274 10.71 -21.04 7.39
C ASP A 274 9.19 -20.97 7.10
N HIS A 275 8.76 -20.17 6.13
CA HIS A 275 7.34 -20.14 5.77
C HIS A 275 6.83 -21.51 5.30
N LYS A 276 5.65 -21.91 5.76
CA LYS A 276 5.06 -23.24 5.48
C LYS A 276 4.95 -23.58 3.99
N TRP A 277 4.83 -22.58 3.11
CA TRP A 277 4.69 -22.76 1.66
C TRP A 277 6.01 -23.10 0.94
N SER A 278 7.19 -22.85 1.54
CA SER A 278 8.49 -23.17 0.91
C SER A 278 8.85 -24.66 0.93
N ARG A 279 8.11 -25.48 1.69
CA ARG A 279 8.40 -26.92 1.90
C ARG A 279 8.26 -27.79 0.65
N GLY A 280 7.50 -27.33 -0.35
CA GLY A 280 7.26 -28.07 -1.60
C GLY A 280 8.30 -27.83 -2.69
N THR A 281 9.28 -26.95 -2.46
CA THR A 281 10.21 -26.49 -3.51
C THR A 281 10.94 -27.64 -4.22
N PRO A 282 11.50 -28.65 -3.53
CA PRO A 282 12.21 -29.74 -4.22
C PRO A 282 11.32 -30.52 -5.20
N GLN A 283 10.07 -30.82 -4.80
CA GLN A 283 9.11 -31.55 -5.64
C GLN A 283 8.65 -30.71 -6.85
N GLU A 284 8.46 -29.40 -6.65
CA GLU A 284 8.12 -28.45 -7.71
C GLU A 284 9.25 -28.36 -8.74
N VAL A 285 10.51 -28.26 -8.29
CA VAL A 285 11.68 -28.24 -9.16
C VAL A 285 11.85 -29.55 -9.92
N GLU A 286 11.65 -30.70 -9.28
CA GLU A 286 11.68 -31.99 -9.98
C GLU A 286 10.61 -32.09 -11.08
N PHE A 287 9.41 -31.58 -10.82
CA PHE A 287 8.36 -31.49 -11.83
C PHE A 287 8.81 -30.61 -13.01
N ILE A 288 9.37 -29.42 -12.75
CA ILE A 288 9.86 -28.50 -13.79
C ILE A 288 10.94 -29.16 -14.63
N VAL A 289 11.97 -29.72 -13.99
CA VAL A 289 13.09 -30.38 -14.69
C VAL A 289 12.60 -31.49 -15.60
N LYS A 290 11.68 -32.33 -15.10
CA LYS A 290 11.12 -33.44 -15.87
C LYS A 290 10.25 -32.96 -17.04
N ASN A 291 9.29 -32.07 -16.80
CA ASN A 291 8.30 -31.68 -17.81
C ASN A 291 8.88 -30.75 -18.88
N CYS A 292 9.92 -29.98 -18.54
CA CYS A 292 10.65 -29.15 -19.49
C CYS A 292 11.84 -29.88 -20.14
N GLY A 293 12.11 -31.15 -19.78
CA GLY A 293 13.22 -31.92 -20.38
C GLY A 293 14.60 -31.34 -20.09
N LEU A 294 14.78 -30.71 -18.92
CA LEU A 294 16.00 -29.98 -18.59
C LEU A 294 17.14 -30.93 -18.27
N THR A 295 18.31 -30.63 -18.83
CA THR A 295 19.57 -31.34 -18.57
C THR A 295 20.60 -30.40 -17.97
N LYS A 296 21.70 -30.94 -17.45
CA LYS A 296 22.78 -30.16 -16.84
C LYS A 296 23.23 -29.02 -17.77
N GLY A 297 23.32 -27.80 -17.23
CA GLY A 297 23.72 -26.60 -17.96
C GLY A 297 22.59 -25.92 -18.76
N ALA A 298 21.39 -26.49 -18.80
CA ALA A 298 20.25 -25.80 -19.40
C ALA A 298 19.98 -24.47 -18.69
N ARG A 299 19.60 -23.47 -19.46
CA ARG A 299 19.39 -22.09 -19.01
C ARG A 299 17.92 -21.87 -18.67
N VAL A 300 17.64 -21.44 -17.44
CA VAL A 300 16.28 -21.24 -16.92
C VAL A 300 16.10 -19.79 -16.47
N LEU A 301 14.98 -19.19 -16.85
CA LEU A 301 14.55 -17.88 -16.34
C LEU A 301 13.46 -18.09 -15.28
N ASP A 302 13.64 -17.50 -14.10
CA ASP A 302 12.67 -17.45 -13.01
C ASP A 302 12.11 -16.02 -12.90
N VAL A 303 10.89 -15.81 -13.41
CA VAL A 303 10.22 -14.51 -13.49
C VAL A 303 9.39 -14.26 -12.23
N GLY A 304 9.70 -13.16 -11.52
CA GLY A 304 9.11 -12.89 -10.20
C GLY A 304 9.70 -13.82 -9.15
N CYS A 305 11.03 -13.97 -9.15
CA CYS A 305 11.72 -15.00 -8.37
C CYS A 305 11.66 -14.77 -6.85
N GLY A 306 11.28 -13.58 -6.40
CA GLY A 306 11.23 -13.20 -5.00
C GLY A 306 12.53 -13.49 -4.26
N LEU A 307 12.47 -14.30 -3.20
CA LEU A 307 13.64 -14.73 -2.42
C LEU A 307 14.47 -15.83 -3.10
N GLY A 308 14.17 -16.19 -4.35
CA GLY A 308 14.96 -17.10 -5.18
C GLY A 308 14.87 -18.58 -4.78
N ARG A 309 13.79 -19.03 -4.13
CA ARG A 309 13.73 -20.42 -3.62
C ARG A 309 13.79 -21.47 -4.73
N HIS A 310 13.10 -21.24 -5.85
CA HIS A 310 13.14 -22.14 -7.02
C HIS A 310 14.44 -21.96 -7.78
N ALA A 311 14.86 -20.71 -8.02
CA ALA A 311 16.13 -20.42 -8.68
C ALA A 311 17.33 -21.11 -8.02
N MET A 312 17.45 -21.01 -6.69
CA MET A 312 18.52 -21.68 -5.94
C MET A 312 18.42 -23.21 -6.02
N GLU A 313 17.21 -23.79 -5.93
CA GLU A 313 17.03 -25.24 -6.00
C GLU A 313 17.28 -25.80 -7.41
N LEU A 314 16.93 -25.06 -8.47
CA LEU A 314 17.32 -25.36 -9.84
C LEU A 314 18.84 -25.30 -10.03
N ALA A 315 19.51 -24.30 -9.43
CA ALA A 315 20.97 -24.20 -9.46
C ALA A 315 21.66 -25.37 -8.73
N ARG A 316 21.10 -25.86 -7.61
CA ARG A 316 21.57 -27.09 -6.95
C ARG A 316 21.51 -28.32 -7.85
N LYS A 317 20.65 -28.31 -8.88
CA LYS A 317 20.59 -29.35 -9.93
C LYS A 317 21.52 -29.08 -11.12
N ASN A 318 22.48 -28.17 -11.00
CA ASN A 318 23.46 -27.79 -12.02
C ASN A 318 22.83 -27.16 -13.27
N LEU A 319 21.76 -26.39 -13.10
CA LEU A 319 21.16 -25.55 -14.14
C LEU A 319 21.71 -24.13 -14.05
N ASN A 320 21.72 -23.42 -15.17
CA ASN A 320 22.11 -22.01 -15.24
C ASN A 320 20.86 -21.15 -15.09
N VAL A 321 20.70 -20.48 -13.96
CA VAL A 321 19.44 -19.81 -13.62
C VAL A 321 19.64 -18.31 -13.54
N VAL A 322 18.72 -17.57 -14.15
CA VAL A 322 18.57 -16.13 -13.95
C VAL A 322 17.24 -15.90 -13.26
N GLY A 323 17.24 -15.28 -12.07
CA GLY A 323 16.02 -14.88 -11.37
C GLY A 323 15.83 -13.37 -11.47
N ILE A 324 14.66 -12.91 -11.92
CA ILE A 324 14.32 -11.48 -11.98
C ILE A 324 13.18 -11.14 -11.01
N ASP A 325 13.34 -10.05 -10.26
CA ASP A 325 12.29 -9.49 -9.42
C ASP A 325 12.49 -7.97 -9.27
N TYR A 326 11.41 -7.18 -9.21
CA TYR A 326 11.52 -5.72 -9.07
C TYR A 326 11.83 -5.28 -7.64
N VAL A 327 11.72 -6.19 -6.66
CA VAL A 327 11.97 -5.92 -5.25
C VAL A 327 13.45 -6.09 -4.92
N LEU A 328 14.19 -4.97 -4.90
CA LEU A 328 15.61 -4.93 -4.52
C LEU A 328 15.93 -5.69 -3.22
N GLY A 329 15.08 -5.54 -2.20
CA GLY A 329 15.26 -6.19 -0.90
C GLY A 329 15.15 -7.73 -0.94
N PHE A 330 14.42 -8.28 -1.90
CA PHE A 330 14.34 -9.73 -2.11
C PHE A 330 15.57 -10.25 -2.84
N ILE A 331 15.97 -9.57 -3.92
CA ILE A 331 17.18 -9.91 -4.68
C ILE A 331 18.42 -9.89 -3.79
N GLN A 332 18.64 -8.82 -3.01
CA GLN A 332 19.79 -8.74 -2.09
C GLN A 332 19.83 -9.88 -1.06
N LYS A 333 18.66 -10.39 -0.65
CA LYS A 333 18.61 -11.56 0.25
C LYS A 333 18.89 -12.85 -0.51
N ALA A 334 18.30 -13.03 -1.69
CA ALA A 334 18.52 -14.19 -2.53
C ALA A 334 20.01 -14.35 -2.89
N GLU A 335 20.69 -13.26 -3.26
CA GLU A 335 22.13 -13.24 -3.54
C GLU A 335 22.96 -13.66 -2.33
N ARG A 336 22.70 -13.08 -1.14
CA ARG A 336 23.41 -13.45 0.10
C ARG A 336 23.23 -14.92 0.45
N GLU A 337 22.04 -15.47 0.23
CA GLU A 337 21.76 -16.87 0.51
C GLU A 337 22.41 -17.80 -0.53
N ALA A 338 22.39 -17.45 -1.81
CA ALA A 338 23.10 -18.18 -2.86
C ALA A 338 24.62 -18.20 -2.62
N GLN A 339 25.20 -17.07 -2.18
CA GLN A 339 26.61 -16.96 -1.80
C GLN A 339 26.95 -17.84 -0.59
N LYS A 340 26.12 -17.83 0.47
CA LYS A 340 26.31 -18.72 1.64
C LYS A 340 26.34 -20.19 1.26
N GLU A 341 25.55 -20.57 0.26
CA GLU A 341 25.47 -21.94 -0.24
C GLU A 341 26.46 -22.26 -1.36
N ASN A 342 27.30 -21.30 -1.76
CA ASN A 342 28.26 -21.40 -2.86
C ASN A 342 27.63 -21.80 -4.21
N LEU A 343 26.40 -21.33 -4.48
CA LEU A 343 25.72 -21.57 -5.76
C LEU A 343 26.28 -20.64 -6.84
N GLN A 344 27.08 -21.19 -7.75
CA GLN A 344 27.79 -20.42 -8.79
C GLN A 344 26.98 -20.26 -10.09
N THR A 345 25.89 -21.01 -10.27
CA THR A 345 25.11 -21.04 -11.52
C THR A 345 23.77 -20.33 -11.40
N VAL A 346 23.62 -19.44 -10.40
CA VAL A 346 22.44 -18.58 -10.23
C VAL A 346 22.85 -17.12 -10.21
N GLU A 347 22.15 -16.32 -11.00
CA GLU A 347 22.25 -14.87 -11.05
C GLU A 347 20.90 -14.26 -10.71
N PHE A 348 20.91 -13.12 -10.01
CA PHE A 348 19.70 -12.39 -9.66
C PHE A 348 19.73 -10.97 -10.22
N ILE A 349 18.62 -10.55 -10.81
CA ILE A 349 18.47 -9.25 -11.48
C ILE A 349 17.34 -8.49 -10.79
N VAL A 350 17.62 -7.23 -10.42
CA VAL A 350 16.58 -6.29 -10.01
C VAL A 350 15.98 -5.65 -11.25
N GLY A 351 14.73 -5.96 -11.56
CA GLY A 351 14.09 -5.44 -12.77
C GLY A 351 12.58 -5.72 -12.82
N ASP A 352 11.86 -4.89 -13.59
CA ASP A 352 10.45 -5.09 -13.86
C ASP A 352 10.27 -5.94 -15.12
N ALA A 353 9.80 -7.18 -14.97
CA ALA A 353 9.64 -8.11 -16.09
C ALA A 353 8.66 -7.62 -17.18
N ARG A 354 7.85 -6.58 -16.92
CA ARG A 354 7.01 -5.91 -17.92
C ARG A 354 7.81 -5.09 -18.93
N GLU A 355 9.05 -4.74 -18.57
CA GLU A 355 9.96 -3.92 -19.39
C GLU A 355 11.04 -4.77 -20.10
N GLY A 356 11.16 -6.05 -19.76
CA GLY A 356 12.19 -6.97 -20.28
C GLY A 356 13.05 -7.57 -19.16
N ILE A 357 14.15 -8.24 -19.51
CA ILE A 357 15.07 -8.86 -18.54
C ILE A 357 16.33 -8.01 -18.34
N SER A 358 16.87 -7.44 -19.42
CA SER A 358 17.97 -6.47 -19.44
C SER A 358 17.69 -5.40 -20.51
N SER A 359 18.48 -4.34 -20.51
CA SER A 359 18.38 -3.25 -21.50
C SER A 359 18.89 -3.64 -22.89
N ASP A 360 19.68 -4.70 -22.99
CA ASP A 360 20.08 -5.31 -24.25
C ASP A 360 19.09 -6.41 -24.67
N THR A 361 19.35 -7.05 -25.81
CA THR A 361 18.52 -8.14 -26.36
C THR A 361 19.14 -9.51 -26.14
N GLU A 362 20.19 -9.66 -25.32
CA GLU A 362 20.89 -10.94 -25.14
C GLU A 362 20.02 -11.99 -24.43
N TRP A 363 19.01 -11.55 -23.68
CA TRP A 363 18.05 -12.43 -23.01
C TRP A 363 16.99 -13.02 -23.95
N GLU A 364 16.79 -12.43 -25.13
CA GLU A 364 15.80 -12.90 -26.10
C GLU A 364 16.19 -14.27 -26.66
N SER A 365 15.22 -15.18 -26.73
CA SER A 365 15.40 -16.56 -27.21
C SER A 365 16.61 -17.29 -26.61
N ASN A 366 16.90 -17.07 -25.33
CA ASN A 366 18.11 -17.54 -24.66
C ASN A 366 17.86 -18.61 -23.59
N TYR A 367 16.59 -18.88 -23.25
CA TYR A 367 16.24 -19.80 -22.16
C TYR A 367 15.62 -21.11 -22.68
N ASP A 368 16.11 -22.23 -22.13
CA ASP A 368 15.63 -23.59 -22.42
C ASP A 368 14.31 -23.89 -21.66
N ALA A 369 14.07 -23.19 -20.56
CA ALA A 369 12.76 -23.11 -19.92
C ALA A 369 12.58 -21.76 -19.21
N VAL A 370 11.31 -21.40 -19.00
CA VAL A 370 10.94 -20.22 -18.22
C VAL A 370 9.92 -20.64 -17.17
N ILE A 371 10.04 -20.12 -15.95
CA ILE A 371 9.05 -20.32 -14.91
C ILE A 371 8.52 -18.97 -14.43
N CYS A 372 7.21 -18.92 -14.16
CA CYS A 372 6.53 -17.74 -13.61
C CYS A 372 5.43 -18.25 -12.69
N LEU A 373 5.71 -18.29 -11.39
CA LEU A 373 4.97 -19.12 -10.45
C LEU A 373 4.15 -18.27 -9.46
N TYR A 374 3.11 -18.87 -8.91
CA TYR A 374 2.20 -18.35 -7.89
C TYR A 374 1.35 -17.17 -8.37
N ASP A 375 1.50 -16.00 -7.73
CA ASP A 375 0.67 -14.83 -7.92
C ASP A 375 1.38 -13.74 -8.73
N VAL A 376 2.51 -14.04 -9.38
CA VAL A 376 3.23 -13.10 -10.26
C VAL A 376 2.30 -12.61 -11.37
N ILE A 377 1.73 -13.54 -12.14
CA ILE A 377 0.60 -13.23 -13.04
C ILE A 377 -0.66 -13.13 -12.17
N GLY A 378 -1.27 -11.95 -12.17
CA GLY A 378 -2.40 -11.61 -11.29
C GLY A 378 -2.04 -10.66 -10.15
N SER A 379 -0.76 -10.35 -9.93
CA SER A 379 -0.31 -9.27 -9.03
C SER A 379 -0.80 -7.89 -9.50
N PHE A 380 -1.08 -7.74 -10.80
CA PHE A 380 -1.70 -6.56 -11.38
C PHE A 380 -3.17 -6.86 -11.64
N ILE A 381 -4.04 -5.90 -11.29
CA ILE A 381 -5.49 -6.02 -11.56
C ILE A 381 -5.85 -5.78 -13.04
N ASP A 382 -4.91 -5.20 -13.81
CA ASP A 382 -5.04 -4.95 -15.25
C ASP A 382 -4.32 -6.05 -16.03
N ASP A 383 -5.06 -6.81 -16.82
CA ASP A 383 -4.53 -7.88 -17.66
C ASP A 383 -3.58 -7.37 -18.74
N THR A 384 -3.66 -6.09 -19.12
CA THR A 384 -2.67 -5.46 -20.01
C THR A 384 -1.27 -5.51 -19.40
N GLU A 385 -1.16 -5.30 -18.09
CA GLU A 385 0.12 -5.34 -17.38
C GLU A 385 0.59 -6.79 -17.16
N ASN A 386 -0.32 -7.71 -16.86
CA ASN A 386 0.00 -9.14 -16.76
C ASN A 386 0.46 -9.72 -18.11
N LYS A 387 -0.17 -9.28 -19.21
CA LYS A 387 0.18 -9.69 -20.57
C LYS A 387 1.61 -9.30 -20.95
N LYS A 388 2.09 -8.12 -20.56
CA LYS A 388 3.49 -7.70 -20.79
C LYS A 388 4.49 -8.70 -20.19
N ILE A 389 4.20 -9.26 -19.01
CA ILE A 389 5.04 -10.29 -18.38
C ILE A 389 5.05 -11.57 -19.25
N LEU A 390 3.88 -12.00 -19.73
CA LEU A 390 3.75 -13.16 -20.62
C LEU A 390 4.44 -12.96 -21.97
N GLU A 391 4.41 -11.74 -22.52
CA GLU A 391 5.14 -11.38 -23.74
C GLU A 391 6.66 -11.45 -23.53
N THR A 392 7.16 -10.97 -22.38
CA THR A 392 8.56 -11.13 -21.99
C THR A 392 8.94 -12.61 -21.88
N ILE A 393 8.09 -13.43 -21.25
CA ILE A 393 8.27 -14.89 -21.20
C ILE A 393 8.40 -15.46 -22.62
N ALA A 394 7.44 -15.19 -23.50
CA ALA A 394 7.45 -15.68 -24.88
C ALA A 394 8.71 -15.25 -25.67
N LYS A 395 9.13 -13.98 -25.51
CA LYS A 395 10.34 -13.45 -26.17
C LYS A 395 11.61 -14.13 -25.66
N SER A 396 11.72 -14.39 -24.36
CA SER A 396 12.90 -15.01 -23.73
C SER A 396 13.11 -16.48 -24.12
N MET A 397 12.04 -17.19 -24.48
CA MET A 397 12.08 -18.64 -24.77
C MET A 397 12.79 -18.96 -26.08
N LYS A 398 13.70 -19.95 -26.04
CA LYS A 398 14.22 -20.62 -27.24
C LYS A 398 13.10 -21.35 -27.99
N GLN A 399 13.37 -21.74 -29.23
CA GLN A 399 12.49 -22.63 -29.96
C GLN A 399 12.29 -23.95 -29.20
N ASN A 400 11.04 -24.41 -29.11
CA ASN A 400 10.63 -25.63 -28.38
C ASN A 400 10.87 -25.61 -26.86
N ALA A 401 11.34 -24.49 -26.29
CA ALA A 401 11.40 -24.33 -24.85
C ALA A 401 9.99 -24.33 -24.24
N LYS A 402 9.90 -24.72 -22.98
CA LYS A 402 8.64 -24.73 -22.23
C LYS A 402 8.61 -23.65 -21.16
N ALA A 403 7.45 -23.00 -21.02
CA ALA A 403 7.14 -22.16 -19.90
C ALA A 403 6.22 -22.91 -18.93
N VAL A 404 6.53 -22.89 -17.63
CA VAL A 404 5.63 -23.34 -16.56
C VAL A 404 5.12 -22.11 -15.83
N ILE A 405 3.84 -21.82 -16.00
CA ILE A 405 3.20 -20.65 -15.41
C ILE A 405 2.14 -21.14 -14.43
N THR A 406 2.09 -20.60 -13.22
CA THR A 406 0.94 -20.81 -12.33
C THR A 406 0.26 -19.50 -11.99
N VAL A 407 -1.06 -19.56 -11.86
CA VAL A 407 -1.91 -18.45 -11.44
C VAL A 407 -2.85 -18.89 -10.35
N MET A 408 -3.32 -17.94 -9.56
CA MET A 408 -4.28 -18.20 -8.51
C MET A 408 -5.68 -18.49 -9.06
N ASN A 409 -6.29 -19.59 -8.60
CA ASN A 409 -7.54 -20.13 -9.12
C ASN A 409 -8.79 -19.36 -8.65
N HIS A 410 -9.58 -18.84 -9.59
CA HIS A 410 -10.83 -18.14 -9.29
C HIS A 410 -11.92 -19.07 -8.77
N GLN A 411 -12.13 -20.26 -9.36
CA GLN A 411 -13.24 -21.15 -9.03
C GLN A 411 -13.22 -21.62 -7.57
N LEU A 412 -12.05 -22.01 -7.04
CA LEU A 412 -11.92 -22.34 -5.61
C LEU A 412 -12.21 -21.11 -4.73
N THR A 413 -11.72 -19.95 -5.15
CA THR A 413 -11.82 -18.70 -4.39
C THR A 413 -13.27 -18.23 -4.29
N GLU A 414 -13.99 -18.21 -5.41
CA GLU A 414 -15.42 -17.88 -5.44
C GLU A 414 -16.26 -18.88 -4.63
N LYS A 415 -16.05 -20.20 -4.81
CA LYS A 415 -16.77 -21.24 -4.05
C LYS A 415 -16.65 -21.04 -2.54
N ARG A 416 -15.45 -20.68 -2.06
CA ARG A 416 -15.19 -20.43 -0.64
C ARG A 416 -15.81 -19.12 -0.17
N ALA A 417 -15.74 -18.05 -0.96
CA ALA A 417 -16.39 -16.78 -0.65
C ALA A 417 -17.92 -16.89 -0.62
N TRP A 418 -18.52 -17.66 -1.53
CA TRP A 418 -19.97 -17.86 -1.59
C TRP A 418 -20.52 -18.41 -0.27
N GLN A 419 -19.79 -19.34 0.36
CA GLN A 419 -20.15 -19.91 1.66
C GLN A 419 -20.13 -18.90 2.82
N LYS A 420 -19.57 -17.71 2.61
CA LYS A 420 -19.45 -16.63 3.59
C LYS A 420 -20.24 -15.37 3.22
N ASP A 421 -21.01 -15.39 2.14
CA ASP A 421 -21.62 -14.18 1.58
C ASP A 421 -20.56 -13.11 1.24
N HIS A 422 -19.43 -13.53 0.69
CA HIS A 422 -18.28 -12.67 0.36
C HIS A 422 -18.09 -12.45 -1.15
N VAL A 423 -19.06 -12.85 -1.96
CA VAL A 423 -19.11 -12.54 -3.38
C VAL A 423 -19.93 -11.26 -3.56
N PHE A 424 -19.42 -10.30 -4.32
CA PHE A 424 -20.03 -8.97 -4.48
C PHE A 424 -19.73 -8.39 -5.87
N SER A 425 -20.32 -7.24 -6.19
CA SER A 425 -19.87 -6.42 -7.33
C SER A 425 -19.33 -5.09 -6.83
N PHE A 426 -18.04 -4.83 -7.06
CA PHE A 426 -17.42 -3.59 -6.60
C PHE A 426 -18.04 -2.37 -7.28
N GLU A 427 -18.54 -2.50 -8.50
CA GLU A 427 -19.20 -1.39 -9.20
C GLU A 427 -20.53 -1.00 -8.54
N SER A 428 -21.34 -1.97 -8.09
CA SER A 428 -22.64 -1.68 -7.48
C SER A 428 -22.61 -1.42 -5.98
N GLU A 429 -21.70 -2.04 -5.24
CA GLU A 429 -21.68 -2.06 -3.76
C GLU A 429 -20.26 -1.83 -3.18
N PRO A 430 -19.51 -0.80 -3.62
CA PRO A 430 -18.10 -0.61 -3.23
C PRO A 430 -17.90 -0.41 -1.72
N ASN A 431 -18.95 0.04 -1.01
CA ASN A 431 -18.91 0.24 0.44
C ASN A 431 -18.70 -1.06 1.24
N ARG A 432 -18.95 -2.23 0.65
CA ARG A 432 -18.73 -3.55 1.28
C ARG A 432 -17.29 -3.88 1.60
N LEU A 433 -16.32 -3.16 1.02
CA LEU A 433 -14.93 -3.27 1.46
C LEU A 433 -14.75 -2.97 2.96
N ARG A 434 -15.72 -2.29 3.61
CA ARG A 434 -15.76 -2.09 5.07
C ARG A 434 -15.88 -3.38 5.88
N ASP A 435 -16.47 -4.42 5.28
CA ASP A 435 -16.77 -5.70 5.93
C ASP A 435 -15.53 -6.60 5.99
N LEU A 436 -14.49 -6.26 5.21
CA LEU A 436 -13.21 -6.97 5.22
C LEU A 436 -12.55 -6.90 6.60
N LYS A 437 -12.36 -8.09 7.18
CA LYS A 437 -11.55 -8.27 8.38
C LYS A 437 -10.07 -8.12 8.05
N PRO A 438 -9.30 -7.41 8.88
CA PRO A 438 -7.86 -7.36 8.72
C PRO A 438 -7.23 -8.73 8.98
N SER A 439 -6.16 -9.03 8.25
CA SER A 439 -5.47 -10.31 8.33
C SER A 439 -3.96 -10.15 8.34
N GLY A 440 -3.27 -10.90 9.19
CA GLY A 440 -1.82 -11.10 9.10
C GLY A 440 -1.45 -12.37 8.33
N ILE A 441 -2.39 -12.95 7.58
CA ILE A 441 -2.22 -14.27 6.94
C ILE A 441 -1.01 -14.28 6.01
N MET A 442 -0.82 -13.22 5.21
CA MET A 442 0.31 -13.15 4.28
C MET A 442 1.65 -13.27 5.02
N GLU A 443 1.82 -12.54 6.12
CA GLU A 443 3.04 -12.55 6.96
C GLU A 443 3.19 -13.79 7.83
N THR A 444 2.10 -14.46 8.18
CA THR A 444 2.16 -15.57 9.12
C THR A 444 2.27 -16.92 8.42
N ASN A 445 1.51 -17.13 7.35
CA ASN A 445 1.40 -18.45 6.73
C ASN A 445 1.11 -18.47 5.21
N GLY A 446 0.79 -17.34 4.59
CA GLY A 446 0.51 -17.23 3.15
C GLY A 446 -0.79 -17.88 2.66
N ASN A 447 -1.72 -18.26 3.54
CA ASN A 447 -2.98 -18.90 3.15
C ASN A 447 -4.03 -17.89 2.65
N ILE A 448 -3.76 -17.26 1.52
CA ILE A 448 -4.61 -16.21 0.92
C ILE A 448 -5.98 -16.71 0.39
N PHE A 449 -6.35 -17.97 0.66
CA PHE A 449 -7.61 -18.61 0.28
C PHE A 449 -8.55 -18.84 1.48
N ASP A 450 -8.29 -18.21 2.61
CA ASP A 450 -9.22 -18.21 3.75
C ASP A 450 -10.38 -17.22 3.51
N PRO A 451 -11.62 -17.70 3.28
CA PRO A 451 -12.74 -16.84 2.91
C PRO A 451 -13.17 -15.88 4.01
N GLU A 452 -12.67 -16.01 5.25
CA GLU A 452 -12.95 -14.99 6.27
C GLU A 452 -12.30 -13.62 5.95
N TYR A 453 -11.26 -13.58 5.13
CA TYR A 453 -10.39 -12.41 4.97
C TYR A 453 -10.34 -11.81 3.56
N TYR A 454 -11.26 -12.21 2.68
CA TYR A 454 -11.35 -11.63 1.34
C TYR A 454 -12.79 -11.49 0.84
N LEU A 455 -12.98 -10.55 -0.09
CA LEU A 455 -14.17 -10.40 -0.92
C LEU A 455 -13.78 -10.67 -2.38
N VAL A 456 -14.68 -11.28 -3.13
CA VAL A 456 -14.49 -11.63 -4.55
C VAL A 456 -15.45 -10.81 -5.40
N ASP A 457 -14.91 -9.98 -6.27
CA ASP A 457 -15.71 -9.31 -7.28
C ASP A 457 -16.06 -10.31 -8.39
N LYS A 458 -17.35 -10.60 -8.54
CA LYS A 458 -17.88 -11.56 -9.51
C LYS A 458 -17.75 -11.08 -10.96
N ASP A 459 -17.63 -9.78 -11.18
CA ASP A 459 -17.61 -9.20 -12.53
C ASP A 459 -16.17 -9.11 -13.08
N THR A 460 -15.20 -8.88 -12.19
CA THR A 460 -13.80 -8.65 -12.57
C THR A 460 -12.85 -9.76 -12.12
N HIS A 461 -13.32 -10.69 -11.27
CA HIS A 461 -12.51 -11.71 -10.60
C HIS A 461 -11.35 -11.15 -9.77
N ILE A 462 -11.41 -9.86 -9.40
CA ILE A 462 -10.48 -9.23 -8.47
C ILE A 462 -10.86 -9.67 -7.06
N VAL A 463 -9.84 -10.06 -6.29
CA VAL A 463 -9.98 -10.39 -4.88
C VAL A 463 -9.44 -9.24 -4.05
N TYR A 464 -10.25 -8.76 -3.12
CA TYR A 464 -9.91 -7.69 -2.20
C TYR A 464 -9.59 -8.26 -0.83
N ARG A 465 -8.42 -7.92 -0.29
CA ARG A 465 -7.94 -8.37 1.02
C ARG A 465 -7.49 -7.21 1.85
N ARG A 466 -7.84 -7.21 3.13
CA ARG A 466 -7.30 -6.24 4.10
C ARG A 466 -6.12 -6.88 4.83
N GLU A 467 -4.92 -6.61 4.34
CA GLU A 467 -3.69 -7.20 4.89
C GLU A 467 -3.04 -6.25 5.91
N GLN A 468 -2.64 -6.83 7.03
CA GLN A 468 -1.89 -6.18 8.08
C GLN A 468 -0.40 -6.50 7.91
N PHE A 469 0.37 -5.46 7.63
CA PHE A 469 1.82 -5.51 7.52
C PHE A 469 2.45 -5.11 8.85
N THR A 470 3.14 -6.04 9.51
CA THR A 470 3.92 -5.76 10.70
C THR A 470 5.34 -5.42 10.26
N GLY A 471 5.80 -4.21 10.57
CA GLY A 471 7.17 -3.77 10.24
C GLY A 471 8.26 -4.70 10.78
N THR A 472 9.53 -4.39 10.47
CA THR A 472 10.68 -5.11 11.04
C THR A 472 10.57 -5.20 12.56
N LYS A 473 11.13 -6.26 13.17
CA LYS A 473 11.06 -6.53 14.62
C LYS A 473 11.44 -5.32 15.51
N GLU A 474 12.13 -4.33 14.97
CA GLU A 474 12.61 -3.13 15.65
C GLU A 474 11.70 -1.91 15.54
N LYS A 475 10.72 -1.86 14.63
CA LYS A 475 9.71 -0.77 14.57
C LYS A 475 8.29 -1.30 14.36
N LYS A 476 7.58 -1.44 15.48
CA LYS A 476 6.19 -1.88 15.60
C LYS A 476 5.21 -0.81 15.09
N LEU A 477 4.93 -0.79 13.79
CA LEU A 477 3.68 -0.22 13.30
C LEU A 477 3.02 -1.25 12.38
N SER A 478 1.85 -1.70 12.78
CA SER A 478 0.97 -2.58 12.00
C SER A 478 0.19 -1.70 11.02
N LYS A 479 0.54 -1.73 9.73
CA LYS A 479 -0.20 -0.99 8.71
C LYS A 479 -1.25 -1.92 8.09
N GLU A 480 -2.47 -1.43 7.91
CA GLU A 480 -3.53 -2.18 7.22
C GLU A 480 -3.80 -1.56 5.85
N LEU A 481 -3.65 -2.36 4.80
CA LEU A 481 -3.78 -1.95 3.41
C LEU A 481 -4.75 -2.88 2.69
N ILE A 482 -5.38 -2.35 1.64
CA ILE A 482 -6.11 -3.19 0.69
C ILE A 482 -5.12 -3.70 -0.33
N VAL A 483 -4.97 -5.01 -0.34
CA VAL A 483 -4.29 -5.74 -1.39
C VAL A 483 -5.35 -6.23 -2.36
N MET A 484 -5.07 -6.05 -3.64
CA MET A 484 -5.88 -6.60 -4.71
C MET A 484 -5.02 -7.51 -5.56
N ASP A 485 -5.59 -8.62 -5.98
CA ASP A 485 -4.99 -9.52 -6.95
C ASP A 485 -6.08 -10.10 -7.85
N LYS A 486 -5.75 -10.32 -9.12
CA LYS A 486 -6.63 -10.94 -10.10
C LYS A 486 -6.50 -12.45 -9.97
N ARG A 487 -7.64 -13.14 -9.85
CA ARG A 487 -7.75 -14.59 -9.97
C ARG A 487 -8.22 -14.94 -11.37
N TYR A 488 -7.79 -16.09 -11.86
CA TYR A 488 -8.12 -16.53 -13.22
C TYR A 488 -8.92 -17.81 -13.20
N THR A 489 -9.81 -17.90 -14.17
CA THR A 489 -10.31 -19.17 -14.70
C THR A 489 -9.32 -19.73 -15.73
N GLU A 490 -9.42 -21.03 -16.01
CA GLU A 490 -8.61 -21.67 -17.06
C GLU A 490 -8.78 -21.00 -18.44
N ALA A 491 -10.00 -20.60 -18.79
CA ALA A 491 -10.27 -19.94 -20.07
C ALA A 491 -9.59 -18.57 -20.18
N GLU A 492 -9.65 -17.76 -19.11
CA GLU A 492 -9.01 -16.44 -19.08
C GLU A 492 -7.49 -16.56 -19.22
N ILE A 493 -6.83 -17.38 -18.39
CA ILE A 493 -5.36 -17.50 -18.44
C ILE A 493 -4.87 -18.13 -19.74
N THR A 494 -5.61 -19.10 -20.30
CA THR A 494 -5.28 -19.72 -21.59
C THR A 494 -5.34 -18.68 -22.72
N THR A 495 -6.39 -17.87 -22.74
CA THR A 495 -6.56 -16.80 -23.72
C THR A 495 -5.43 -15.77 -23.59
N LEU A 496 -5.12 -15.34 -22.36
CA LEU A 496 -4.07 -14.35 -22.12
C LEU A 496 -2.69 -14.85 -22.55
N CYS A 497 -2.37 -16.13 -22.33
CA CYS A 497 -1.14 -16.76 -22.83
C CYS A 497 -1.10 -16.76 -24.37
N GLN A 498 -2.19 -17.14 -25.02
CA GLN A 498 -2.29 -17.19 -26.49
C GLN A 498 -2.10 -15.82 -27.13
N GLU A 499 -2.71 -14.79 -26.54
CA GLU A 499 -2.54 -13.41 -26.99
C GLU A 499 -1.12 -12.88 -26.81
N ALA A 500 -0.37 -13.38 -25.82
CA ALA A 500 1.02 -13.02 -25.57
C ALA A 500 2.02 -13.80 -26.47
N GLY A 501 1.54 -14.65 -27.37
CA GLY A 501 2.40 -15.43 -28.28
C GLY A 501 2.85 -16.79 -27.73
N LEU A 502 2.14 -17.33 -26.73
CA LEU A 502 2.38 -18.67 -26.20
C LEU A 502 1.34 -19.66 -26.71
N ASN A 503 1.73 -20.90 -26.95
CA ASN A 503 0.82 -22.01 -27.21
C ASN A 503 0.65 -22.83 -25.93
N VAL A 504 -0.57 -22.95 -25.41
CA VAL A 504 -0.85 -23.73 -24.19
C VAL A 504 -0.94 -25.22 -24.54
N GLU A 505 0.02 -26.02 -24.07
CA GLU A 505 0.06 -27.46 -24.31
C GLU A 505 -0.83 -28.25 -23.33
N SER A 506 -0.86 -27.80 -22.08
CA SER A 506 -1.64 -28.46 -21.02
C SER A 506 -1.98 -27.50 -19.89
N VAL A 507 -3.10 -27.78 -19.23
CA VAL A 507 -3.57 -27.09 -18.03
C VAL A 507 -3.75 -28.11 -16.92
N LYS A 508 -3.33 -27.77 -15.69
CA LYS A 508 -3.52 -28.60 -14.49
C LYS A 508 -3.99 -27.76 -13.32
N TYR A 509 -4.84 -28.33 -12.50
CA TYR A 509 -5.26 -27.74 -11.23
C TYR A 509 -4.42 -28.33 -10.10
N VAL A 510 -3.60 -27.51 -9.45
CA VAL A 510 -2.56 -27.99 -8.51
C VAL A 510 -2.61 -27.26 -7.17
N ASN A 511 -1.92 -27.84 -6.19
CA ASN A 511 -1.62 -27.21 -4.92
C ASN A 511 -0.10 -27.18 -4.71
N THR A 512 0.39 -26.19 -3.98
CA THR A 512 1.80 -26.02 -3.60
C THR A 512 2.43 -27.35 -3.12
N GLY A 513 3.55 -27.74 -3.72
CA GLY A 513 4.26 -28.99 -3.45
C GLY A 513 3.60 -30.28 -3.96
N LYS A 514 2.45 -30.20 -4.64
CA LYS A 514 1.67 -31.35 -5.14
C LYS A 514 1.34 -31.21 -6.63
N TRP A 515 2.36 -30.97 -7.45
CA TRP A 515 2.18 -30.70 -8.89
C TRP A 515 2.05 -31.95 -9.76
N ASN A 516 2.38 -33.13 -9.23
CA ASN A 516 2.18 -34.39 -9.95
C ASN A 516 0.70 -34.73 -10.09
N ASP A 517 -0.10 -34.43 -9.07
CA ASP A 517 -1.54 -34.65 -9.06
C ASP A 517 -2.25 -33.53 -9.82
N SER A 518 -3.35 -33.85 -10.51
CA SER A 518 -4.32 -32.85 -10.97
C SER A 518 -5.58 -33.01 -10.15
N LEU A 519 -6.02 -31.91 -9.53
CA LEU A 519 -7.21 -31.87 -8.68
C LEU A 519 -8.42 -31.37 -9.48
N ASP A 520 -9.57 -31.37 -8.83
CA ASP A 520 -10.74 -30.67 -9.33
C ASP A 520 -10.53 -29.14 -9.29
N SER A 521 -11.13 -28.43 -10.24
CA SER A 521 -11.04 -26.97 -10.34
C SER A 521 -11.57 -26.27 -9.08
N SER A 522 -12.45 -26.91 -8.31
CA SER A 522 -13.03 -26.38 -7.08
C SER A 522 -12.29 -26.80 -5.81
N GLU A 523 -11.12 -27.42 -5.95
CA GLU A 523 -10.28 -27.96 -4.85
C GLU A 523 -8.81 -27.50 -4.91
N ALA A 524 -8.34 -27.09 -6.09
CA ALA A 524 -6.98 -26.55 -6.29
C ALA A 524 -6.87 -25.06 -6.01
N LYS A 525 -5.76 -24.65 -5.39
CA LYS A 525 -5.41 -23.24 -5.21
C LYS A 525 -4.86 -22.59 -6.47
N GLU A 526 -4.20 -23.37 -7.32
CA GLU A 526 -3.47 -22.85 -8.46
C GLU A 526 -3.95 -23.51 -9.76
N ILE A 527 -3.98 -22.73 -10.84
CA ILE A 527 -4.06 -23.22 -12.21
C ILE A 527 -2.66 -23.14 -12.78
N MET A 528 -2.12 -24.27 -13.22
CA MET A 528 -0.85 -24.36 -13.91
C MET A 528 -1.10 -24.50 -15.41
N VAL A 529 -0.42 -23.68 -16.20
CA VAL A 529 -0.36 -23.80 -17.66
C VAL A 529 1.07 -24.10 -18.08
N ILE A 530 1.23 -25.12 -18.93
CA ILE A 530 2.51 -25.44 -19.57
C ILE A 530 2.40 -24.99 -21.02
N CYS A 531 3.28 -24.08 -21.41
CA CYS A 531 3.23 -23.43 -22.72
C CYS A 531 4.51 -23.67 -23.52
N THR A 532 4.39 -23.62 -24.85
CA THR A 532 5.50 -23.48 -25.80
C THR A 532 5.43 -22.13 -26.50
N LYS A 533 6.55 -21.72 -27.11
CA LYS A 533 6.58 -20.52 -27.96
C LYS A 533 5.84 -20.79 -29.27
N ARG A 534 4.97 -19.85 -29.68
CA ARG A 534 4.20 -19.93 -30.93
C ARG A 534 5.07 -19.79 -32.18
#